data_AF-A0A941V9R3-F1
#
_entry.id   AF-A0A941V9R3-F1
#
_cell.length_a   1.000
_cell.length_b   1.000
_cell.length_c   1.000
_cell.angle_alpha   90.00
_cell.angle_beta   90.00
_cell.angle_gamma   90.00
#
_symmetry.space_group_name_H-M   'P 1'
#
loop_
_entity.id
_entity.type
_entity.pdbx_description
1 polymer ?
#
loop_
_entity_poly.entity_id
_entity_poly.type
_entity_poly.pdbx_seq_one_letter_code
_entity_poly.pdbx_strand_id
1 'polypeptide(L)' 'MNTNRSTDFSQTMLELHEAINALREREEDEASCSFCGKRRAEVSVLVPGPNTLCICDQCVARAARLIGQRT' A
#
# COMPACT_ATOMS: atom_id res chain seq x y z
N MET A 1 35.68 4.62 -30.90
CA MET A 1 35.26 3.40 -30.17
C MET A 1 35.39 3.65 -28.67
N ASN A 2 34.45 3.07 -27.91
CA ASN A 2 34.41 2.92 -26.46
C ASN A 2 33.84 4.07 -25.62
N THR A 3 32.52 4.25 -25.73
CA THR A 3 31.70 4.83 -24.66
C THR A 3 31.42 3.73 -23.65
N ASN A 4 31.97 3.86 -22.43
CA ASN A 4 31.68 2.96 -21.31
C ASN A 4 30.16 2.82 -21.12
N ARG A 5 29.60 1.72 -21.62
CA ARG A 5 28.17 1.36 -21.55
C ARG A 5 27.75 0.84 -20.16
N SER A 6 28.70 0.74 -19.24
CA SER A 6 28.51 0.12 -17.93
C SER A 6 27.95 1.08 -16.85
N THR A 7 28.08 2.41 -17.01
CA THR A 7 27.51 3.38 -16.06
C THR A 7 26.03 3.70 -16.33
N ASP A 8 25.56 3.43 -17.54
CA ASP A 8 24.18 3.69 -17.97
C ASP A 8 23.21 2.70 -17.32
N PHE A 9 23.57 1.41 -17.25
CA PHE A 9 22.72 0.38 -16.68
C PHE A 9 22.45 0.58 -15.17
N SER A 10 23.48 0.94 -14.40
CA SER A 10 23.32 1.22 -12.96
C SER A 10 22.45 2.44 -12.71
N GLN A 11 22.56 3.48 -13.55
CA GLN A 11 21.72 4.67 -13.45
C GLN A 11 20.27 4.36 -13.81
N THR A 12 20.03 3.62 -14.89
CA THR A 12 18.68 3.19 -15.27
C THR A 12 18.02 2.29 -14.21
N MET A 13 18.78 1.47 -13.49
CA MET A 13 18.25 0.63 -12.40
C MET A 13 17.85 1.45 -11.17
N LEU A 14 18.60 2.51 -10.84
CA LEU A 14 18.24 3.43 -9.76
C LEU A 14 16.97 4.21 -10.12
N GLU A 15 16.90 4.75 -11.34
CA GLU A 15 15.72 5.47 -11.85
C GLU A 15 14.47 4.58 -11.86
N LEU A 16 14.61 3.30 -12.26
CA LEU A 16 13.52 2.33 -12.22
C LEU A 16 13.07 2.03 -10.78
N HIS A 17 14.01 1.84 -9.85
CA HIS A 17 13.68 1.57 -8.45
C HIS A 17 12.91 2.74 -7.82
N GLU A 18 13.36 3.97 -8.07
CA GLU A 18 12.68 5.19 -7.62
C GLU A 18 11.28 5.29 -8.21
N ALA A 19 11.11 5.04 -9.52
CA ALA A 19 9.80 5.03 -10.17
C ALA A 19 8.85 3.96 -9.60
N ILE A 20 9.36 2.75 -9.31
CA ILE A 20 8.58 1.67 -8.68
C ILE A 20 8.14 2.06 -7.27
N ASN A 21 9.03 2.67 -6.47
CA ASN A 21 8.67 3.10 -5.11
C ASN A 21 7.63 4.23 -5.14
N ALA A 22 7.80 5.22 -6.03
CA ALA A 22 6.83 6.29 -6.20
C ALA A 22 5.45 5.78 -6.67
N LEU A 23 5.39 4.71 -7.45
CA LEU A 23 4.13 4.05 -7.81
C LEU A 23 3.47 3.40 -6.58
N ARG A 24 4.25 2.72 -5.75
CA ARG A 24 3.75 2.06 -4.53
C ARG A 24 3.20 3.05 -3.52
N GLU A 25 3.89 4.16 -3.28
CA GLU A 25 3.43 5.21 -2.37
C GLU A 25 2.08 5.80 -2.82
N ARG A 26 1.91 6.04 -4.13
CA ARG A 26 0.62 6.48 -4.67
C ARG A 26 -0.50 5.46 -4.46
N GLU A 27 -0.23 4.17 -4.68
CA GLU A 27 -1.20 3.11 -4.43
C GLU A 27 -1.60 3.02 -2.94
N GLU A 28 -0.66 3.25 -2.01
CA GLU A 28 -0.96 3.29 -0.57
C GLU A 28 -1.83 4.50 -0.18
N ASP A 29 -1.59 5.66 -0.78
CA ASP A 29 -2.42 6.86 -0.57
C ASP A 29 -3.83 6.70 -1.15
N GLU A 30 -3.95 6.00 -2.28
CA GLU A 30 -5.23 5.68 -2.92
C GLU A 30 -5.93 4.46 -2.28
N ALA A 31 -5.24 3.73 -1.40
CA ALA A 31 -5.80 2.55 -0.75
C ALA A 31 -7.04 2.89 0.08
N SER A 32 -8.00 1.97 0.07
CA SER A 32 -9.26 2.11 0.79
C SER A 32 -9.61 0.83 1.54
N CYS A 33 -10.35 0.98 2.64
CA CYS A 33 -10.84 -0.17 3.38
C CYS A 33 -11.86 -0.94 2.54
N SER A 34 -11.58 -2.22 2.28
CA SER A 34 -12.42 -3.10 1.47
C SER A 34 -13.80 -3.38 2.09
N PHE A 35 -14.02 -2.99 3.35
CA PHE A 35 -15.28 -3.22 4.07
C PHE A 35 -16.16 -1.97 4.15
N CYS A 36 -15.58 -0.77 4.26
CA CYS A 36 -16.35 0.47 4.43
C CYS A 36 -16.08 1.53 3.35
N GLY A 37 -15.12 1.31 2.46
CA GLY A 37 -14.76 2.21 1.37
C GLY A 37 -13.96 3.44 1.75
N LYS A 38 -13.74 3.72 3.05
CA LYS A 38 -12.94 4.87 3.50
C LYS A 38 -11.50 4.76 3.03
N ARG A 39 -10.95 5.87 2.56
CA ARG A 39 -9.55 5.99 2.11
C ARG A 39 -8.58 6.05 3.28
N ARG A 40 -7.28 5.84 3.01
CA ARG A 40 -6.19 5.94 3.99
C ARG A 40 -6.24 7.24 4.81
N ALA A 41 -6.55 8.36 4.17
CA ALA A 41 -6.64 9.68 4.81
C ALA A 41 -7.86 9.87 5.75
N GLU A 42 -8.88 9.01 5.67
CA GLU A 42 -10.12 9.12 6.45
C GLU A 42 -10.12 8.25 7.72
N VAL A 43 -9.04 7.49 7.95
CA VAL A 43 -8.91 6.51 9.03
C VAL A 43 -7.56 6.63 9.72
N SER A 44 -7.49 6.26 11.00
CA SER A 44 -6.23 6.34 11.76
C SER A 44 -5.26 5.27 11.27
N VAL A 45 -5.76 4.05 11.10
CA VAL A 45 -4.96 2.90 10.63
C VAL A 45 -5.68 2.21 9.49
N LEU A 46 -4.97 1.98 8.40
CA LEU A 46 -5.38 1.08 7.31
C LEU A 46 -4.36 -0.06 7.26
N VAL A 47 -4.81 -1.27 7.56
CA VAL A 47 -3.96 -2.47 7.61
C VAL A 47 -4.06 -3.18 6.26
N PRO A 48 -2.94 -3.31 5.51
CA PRO A 48 -2.92 -4.08 4.26
C PRO A 48 -2.97 -5.58 4.54
N GLY A 49 -3.63 -6.31 3.65
CA GLY A 49 -3.75 -7.75 3.63
C GLY A 49 -3.36 -8.33 2.26
N PRO A 50 -3.55 -9.65 2.06
CA PRO A 50 -3.24 -10.28 0.79
C PRO A 50 -4.12 -9.75 -0.35
N ASN A 51 -3.61 -9.81 -1.58
CA ASN A 51 -4.36 -9.50 -2.81
C ASN A 51 -5.06 -8.13 -2.77
N THR A 52 -4.33 -7.06 -2.43
CA THR A 52 -4.80 -5.66 -2.37
C THR A 52 -5.94 -5.37 -1.38
N LEU A 53 -6.35 -6.33 -0.56
CA LEU A 53 -7.36 -6.12 0.47
C LEU A 53 -6.81 -5.30 1.62
N CYS A 54 -7.62 -4.39 2.17
CA CYS A 54 -7.24 -3.56 3.31
C CYS A 54 -8.39 -3.46 4.33
N ILE A 55 -8.07 -3.44 5.63
CA ILE A 55 -9.05 -3.23 6.71
C ILE A 55 -8.64 -2.06 7.61
N CYS A 56 -9.57 -1.15 7.91
CA CYS A 56 -9.30 -0.01 8.79
C CYS A 56 -9.60 -0.32 10.27
N ASP A 57 -9.06 0.52 11.17
CA ASP A 57 -9.26 0.43 12.62
C ASP A 57 -10.74 0.37 13.02
N GLN A 58 -11.60 1.17 12.38
CA GLN A 58 -13.04 1.22 12.65
C GLN A 58 -13.76 -0.08 12.27
N CYS A 59 -13.33 -0.74 11.19
CA CYS A 59 -13.89 -2.03 10.76
C CYS A 59 -13.44 -3.16 11.68
N VAL A 60 -12.18 -3.16 12.13
CA VAL A 60 -11.69 -4.12 13.13
C VAL A 60 -12.49 -3.99 14.43
N ALA A 61 -12.70 -2.77 14.94
CA ALA A 61 -13.48 -2.54 16.15
C ALA A 61 -14.93 -3.03 16.03
N ARG A 62 -15.57 -2.80 14.87
CA ARG A 62 -16.93 -3.32 14.59
C ARG A 62 -16.95 -4.84 14.55
N ALA A 63 -16.00 -5.48 13.86
CA ALA A 63 -15.90 -6.92 13.78
C ALA A 63 -15.68 -7.56 15.16
N ALA A 64 -14.80 -6.99 15.98
CA ALA A 64 -14.54 -7.47 17.35
C ALA A 64 -15.81 -7.46 18.21
N ARG A 65 -16.64 -6.41 18.11
CA ARG A 65 -17.94 -6.35 18.81
C ARG A 65 -18.89 -7.45 18.34
N LEU A 66 -18.98 -7.70 17.02
CA LEU A 66 -19.85 -8.74 16.46
C LEU A 66 -19.41 -10.15 16.87
N ILE A 67 -18.10 -10.40 16.90
CA ILE A 67 -17.54 -11.68 17.30
C ILE A 67 -17.71 -11.91 18.81
N GLY A 68 -17.44 -10.90 19.63
CA GLY A 68 -17.58 -10.97 21.09
C GLY A 68 -19.01 -11.06 21.60
N GLN A 69 -20.02 -10.81 20.76
CA GLN A 69 -21.44 -10.97 21.11
C GLN A 69 -21.93 -12.43 21.08
N ARG A 70 -21.10 -13.39 20.63
CA ARG A 70 -21.47 -14.81 20.48
C ARG A 70 -20.86 -15.75 21.53
N THR A 71 -20.35 -15.21 22.64
CA THR A 71 -19.82 -15.95 23.78
C THR A 71 -20.60 -15.61 25.04
#